data_AF-A0A2G6DRX9-F1
#
_entry.id   AF-A0A2G6DRX9-F1
#
_cell.length_a   1.000
_cell.length_b   1.000
_cell.length_c   1.000
_cell.angle_alpha   90.00
_cell.angle_beta   90.00
_cell.angle_gamma   90.00
#
_symmetry.space_group_name_H-M   'P 1'
#
loop_
_entity.id
_entity.type
_entity.pdbx_description
1 polymer ?
#
loop_
_entity_poly.entity_id
_entity_poly.type
_entity_poly.pdbx_seq_one_letter_code
_entity_poly.pdbx_strand_id
1 'polypeptide(L)'
;MYCKFKKKLIVISGTHMNMFEKQNIPEAQKNSSKSDIRKTLENIAKEKREEVYKRAQRLTQELVQKVSRNTHIELSPIAQANLELKLLRHFQKNDMIDENVLYDAIIETPKFLNESRGSIQRLLEIHQIKTIEKIAEMRKKRAEDTGEEGLNPYEALFPTDSGDYYMARLQNMPHLREESGYMKHCVGTSSSYINKIKRGEIEILSFRKTPQINKETQKLEGDTPLITVEYDVKRNNILQMKKKNDKYISYNDPYFSDFVEALQKLQDTEKDNGEKRKIDRIDVCELSGIPVETDYVATGRGHIPIADFDYENDFILKRGEITDETPDDKITEIIYKQTGKEYTREQIAITKEEITKDTRYFVGDLKPEDYDILNNRINPIHVEGNINFTGCTSLTTLPEGLSFGGTHAFFDGCTSLEVISKGISFPQMTIFKGCTSLKTISEGVSFGMHTDFKDCTSLKTLPKGISFEWANFDGCSSLEIISEGVSFGDNAFFADCTSLKTISEGVSFSGEWIRFYKCISLETLSKGISFGGDVDFTGCTLLTSLPEDISFGGDANFTGCTSLTEKDIAMLKDMKSKGKIPGELVI
;
A
#
# COMPACT_ATOMS: atom_id res chain seq x y z
N MET A 1 81.40 -18.46 -3.24
CA MET A 1 81.16 -17.00 -3.20
C MET A 1 79.79 -16.76 -3.81
N TYR A 2 78.75 -16.53 -3.00
CA TYR A 2 78.19 -15.22 -2.61
C TYR A 2 77.66 -14.45 -3.85
N CYS A 3 76.39 -14.03 -3.92
CA CYS A 3 75.71 -13.23 -2.91
C CYS A 3 74.17 -13.36 -2.92
N LYS A 4 73.58 -13.34 -1.71
CA LYS A 4 72.15 -13.30 -1.39
C LYS A 4 71.72 -11.86 -1.07
N PHE A 5 70.49 -11.52 -1.46
CA PHE A 5 69.74 -10.31 -1.07
C PHE A 5 69.49 -10.25 0.46
N LYS A 6 69.72 -9.07 1.07
CA LYS A 6 69.22 -8.70 2.41
C LYS A 6 68.25 -7.52 2.28
N LYS A 7 67.00 -7.71 2.71
CA LYS A 7 66.01 -6.65 2.99
C LYS A 7 66.38 -5.97 4.32
N LYS A 8 66.41 -4.63 4.32
CA LYS A 8 66.54 -3.78 5.51
C LYS A 8 65.22 -3.78 6.30
N LEU A 9 65.30 -4.12 7.59
CA LEU A 9 64.32 -3.72 8.60
C LEU A 9 64.35 -2.19 8.73
N ILE A 10 63.17 -1.57 8.71
CA ILE A 10 62.97 -0.26 9.34
C ILE A 10 62.32 -0.54 10.69
N VAL A 11 63.07 -0.27 11.74
CA VAL A 11 62.64 -0.22 13.14
C VAL A 11 61.87 1.08 13.32
N ILE A 12 60.58 1.00 13.65
CA ILE A 12 59.85 2.14 14.23
C ILE A 12 59.81 1.89 15.74
N SER A 13 60.66 2.62 16.45
CA SER A 13 60.73 2.65 17.90
C SER A 13 59.57 3.44 18.48
N GLY A 14 58.87 2.81 19.43
CA GLY A 14 58.38 3.37 20.70
C GLY A 14 57.60 4.67 20.70
N THR A 15 56.29 4.60 21.00
CA THR A 15 55.68 5.36 22.14
C THR A 15 54.21 5.04 22.45
N HIS A 16 53.46 4.27 21.64
CA HIS A 16 52.02 4.05 21.89
C HIS A 16 51.57 2.66 22.35
N MET A 17 52.50 1.74 22.68
CA MET A 17 52.14 0.42 23.25
C MET A 17 51.90 0.39 24.77
N ASN A 18 52.02 1.52 25.48
CA ASN A 18 52.11 1.50 26.95
C ASN A 18 50.79 1.63 27.72
N MET A 19 49.62 1.72 27.08
CA MET A 19 48.35 1.77 27.83
C MET A 19 47.78 0.38 28.21
N PHE A 20 48.35 -0.72 27.70
CA PHE A 20 47.82 -2.08 27.95
C PHE A 20 48.63 -2.91 28.95
N GLU A 21 49.71 -2.40 29.53
CA GLU A 21 50.59 -3.17 30.43
C GLU A 21 50.17 -3.14 31.91
N LYS A 22 49.21 -2.29 32.28
CA LYS A 22 48.74 -2.19 33.68
C LYS A 22 47.30 -2.68 33.82
N GLN A 23 47.11 -4.00 33.93
CA GLN A 23 46.06 -4.68 34.74
C GLN A 23 45.90 -6.16 34.32
N ASN A 24 45.76 -7.04 35.34
CA ASN A 24 45.78 -8.50 35.26
C ASN A 24 44.59 -9.09 34.47
N ILE A 25 44.85 -9.62 33.26
CA ILE A 25 43.91 -10.39 32.43
C ILE A 25 44.68 -11.56 31.76
N PRO A 26 44.09 -12.77 31.59
CA PRO A 26 44.78 -13.92 30.98
C PRO A 26 45.29 -13.67 29.54
N GLU A 27 46.58 -13.97 29.28
CA GLU A 27 47.32 -13.67 28.03
C GLU A 27 46.74 -14.28 26.75
N ALA A 28 45.99 -15.39 26.85
CA ALA A 28 45.51 -16.15 25.68
C ALA A 28 44.47 -15.38 24.82
N GLN A 29 43.56 -14.62 25.43
CA GLN A 29 42.53 -13.86 24.70
C GLN A 29 43.04 -12.53 24.13
N LYS A 30 44.03 -11.90 24.79
CA LYS A 30 44.69 -10.66 24.33
C LYS A 30 45.45 -10.85 23.01
N ASN A 31 45.92 -12.07 22.75
CA ASN A 31 46.63 -12.46 21.53
C ASN A 31 45.69 -12.75 20.34
N SER A 32 44.42 -13.12 20.58
CA SER A 32 43.45 -13.41 19.52
C SER A 32 42.95 -12.14 18.83
N SER A 33 42.43 -11.15 19.56
CA SER A 33 41.88 -9.93 18.96
C SER A 33 42.96 -9.08 18.27
N LYS A 34 44.21 -9.06 18.80
CA LYS A 34 45.35 -8.42 18.13
C LYS A 34 45.74 -9.10 16.82
N SER A 35 45.66 -10.43 16.77
CA SER A 35 45.89 -11.21 15.54
C SER A 35 44.81 -10.93 14.49
N ASP A 36 43.55 -10.82 14.91
CA ASP A 36 42.42 -10.54 14.02
C ASP A 36 42.41 -9.10 13.49
N ILE A 37 42.80 -8.11 14.30
CA ILE A 37 43.04 -6.73 13.85
C ILE A 37 44.14 -6.72 12.78
N ARG A 38 45.25 -7.42 13.02
CA ARG A 38 46.37 -7.51 12.06
C ARG A 38 45.95 -8.15 10.74
N LYS A 39 45.22 -9.27 10.76
CA LYS A 39 44.68 -9.93 9.56
C LYS A 39 43.70 -9.03 8.81
N THR A 40 42.86 -8.29 9.54
CA THR A 40 41.89 -7.35 8.92
C THR A 40 42.63 -6.20 8.23
N LEU A 41 43.68 -5.64 8.83
CA LEU A 41 44.53 -4.60 8.22
C LEU A 41 45.24 -5.10 6.95
N GLU A 42 45.62 -6.37 6.90
CA GLU A 42 46.27 -6.97 5.72
C GLU A 42 45.34 -7.01 4.50
N ASN A 43 44.02 -7.01 4.70
CA ASN A 43 43.00 -6.97 3.64
C ASN A 43 42.62 -5.56 3.16
N ILE A 44 43.16 -4.50 3.78
CA ILE A 44 42.92 -3.11 3.39
C ILE A 44 44.03 -2.67 2.41
N ALA A 45 43.71 -1.82 1.43
CA ALA A 45 44.70 -1.26 0.50
C ALA A 45 45.82 -0.53 1.26
N LYS A 46 47.09 -0.73 0.85
CA LYS A 46 48.26 -0.32 1.63
C LYS A 46 48.27 1.19 1.93
N GLU A 47 47.82 2.02 0.98
CA GLU A 47 47.70 3.47 1.15
C GLU A 47 46.63 3.91 2.19
N LYS A 48 45.57 3.13 2.42
CA LYS A 48 44.46 3.51 3.32
C LYS A 48 44.58 2.95 4.74
N ARG A 49 45.49 1.98 4.97
CA ARG A 49 45.62 1.24 6.24
C ARG A 49 45.82 2.13 7.45
N GLU A 50 46.72 3.10 7.35
CA GLU A 50 47.10 3.93 8.50
C GLU A 50 45.98 4.90 8.90
N GLU A 51 45.29 5.47 7.92
CA GLU A 51 44.15 6.36 8.13
C GLU A 51 42.98 5.62 8.80
N VAL A 52 42.56 4.49 8.22
CA VAL A 52 41.44 3.68 8.72
C VAL A 52 41.73 3.16 10.13
N TYR A 53 42.98 2.73 10.40
CA TYR A 53 43.39 2.28 11.73
C TYR A 53 43.34 3.40 12.78
N LYS A 54 43.92 4.58 12.48
CA LYS A 54 43.89 5.73 13.40
C LYS A 54 42.46 6.18 13.69
N ARG A 55 41.60 6.19 12.67
CA ARG A 55 40.19 6.56 12.81
C ARG A 55 39.44 5.62 13.75
N ALA A 56 39.55 4.32 13.53
CA ALA A 56 38.93 3.30 14.38
C ALA A 56 39.41 3.42 15.84
N GLN A 57 40.72 3.54 16.04
CA GLN A 57 41.32 3.66 17.36
C GLN A 57 40.86 4.91 18.10
N ARG A 58 40.86 6.08 17.43
CA ARG A 58 40.41 7.34 18.01
C ARG A 58 38.96 7.25 18.49
N LEU A 59 38.07 6.78 17.62
CA LEU A 59 36.64 6.67 17.95
C LEU A 59 36.39 5.66 19.08
N THR A 60 37.12 4.53 19.11
CA THR A 60 37.06 3.60 20.25
C THR A 60 37.44 4.29 21.55
N GLN A 61 38.53 5.06 21.59
CA GLN A 61 38.97 5.75 22.80
C GLN A 61 37.95 6.79 23.27
N GLU A 62 37.40 7.59 22.35
CA GLU A 62 36.38 8.60 22.64
C GLU A 62 35.11 7.95 23.22
N LEU A 63 34.62 6.87 22.61
CA LEU A 63 33.43 6.15 23.07
C LEU A 63 33.64 5.48 24.43
N VAL A 64 34.78 4.81 24.65
CA VAL A 64 35.09 4.16 25.94
C VAL A 64 35.17 5.20 27.07
N GLN A 65 35.77 6.36 26.81
CA GLN A 65 35.81 7.45 27.79
C GLN A 65 34.41 8.02 28.04
N LYS A 66 33.62 8.21 26.98
CA LYS A 66 32.24 8.74 27.09
C LYS A 66 31.34 7.79 27.89
N VAL A 67 31.41 6.48 27.64
CA VAL A 67 30.62 5.45 28.34
C VAL A 67 31.01 5.38 29.82
N SER A 68 32.30 5.34 30.13
CA SER A 68 32.77 5.26 31.52
C SER A 68 32.49 6.52 32.35
N ARG A 69 32.45 7.71 31.72
CA ARG A 69 32.10 8.97 32.41
C ARG A 69 30.62 9.11 32.71
N ASN A 70 29.76 8.63 31.82
CA ASN A 70 28.32 8.93 31.85
C ASN A 70 27.45 7.76 32.31
N THR A 71 28.02 6.58 32.55
CA THR A 71 27.29 5.37 32.94
C THR A 71 28.08 4.53 33.95
N HIS A 72 27.43 3.54 34.58
CA HIS A 72 28.10 2.54 35.41
C HIS A 72 28.70 1.36 34.60
N ILE A 73 28.72 1.46 33.26
CA ILE A 73 29.20 0.39 32.39
C ILE A 73 30.71 0.52 32.20
N GLU A 74 31.44 -0.53 32.58
CA GLU A 74 32.87 -0.63 32.32
C GLU A 74 33.12 -1.64 31.18
N LEU A 75 33.55 -1.14 30.02
CA LEU A 75 33.89 -2.00 28.89
C LEU A 75 35.20 -2.71 29.17
N SER A 76 35.15 -4.04 29.30
CA SER A 76 36.35 -4.86 29.51
C SER A 76 37.38 -4.61 28.39
N PRO A 77 38.68 -4.83 28.64
CA PRO A 77 39.69 -4.68 27.59
C PRO A 77 39.44 -5.55 26.34
N ILE A 78 38.75 -6.67 26.49
CA ILE A 78 38.30 -7.51 25.37
C ILE A 78 37.20 -6.80 24.57
N ALA A 79 36.21 -6.23 25.25
CA ALA A 79 35.14 -5.45 24.61
C ALA A 79 35.68 -4.22 23.86
N GLN A 80 36.67 -3.53 24.43
CA GLN A 80 37.35 -2.41 23.76
C GLN A 80 38.08 -2.87 22.49
N ALA A 81 38.84 -3.96 22.56
CA ALA A 81 39.55 -4.51 21.40
C ALA A 81 38.59 -5.00 20.31
N ASN A 82 37.46 -5.59 20.68
CA ASN A 82 36.44 -6.03 19.73
C ASN A 82 35.68 -4.84 19.12
N LEU A 83 35.45 -3.75 19.86
CA LEU A 83 34.89 -2.51 19.32
C LEU A 83 35.82 -1.91 18.24
N GLU A 84 37.11 -1.80 18.53
CA GLU A 84 38.12 -1.35 17.57
C GLU A 84 38.14 -2.24 16.31
N LEU A 85 38.13 -3.57 16.49
CA LEU A 85 38.09 -4.54 15.38
C LEU A 85 36.81 -4.40 14.52
N LYS A 86 35.66 -4.19 15.15
CA LYS A 86 34.38 -4.02 14.45
C LYS A 86 34.34 -2.69 13.69
N LEU A 87 34.81 -1.60 14.29
CA LEU A 87 34.97 -0.29 13.63
C LEU A 87 35.94 -0.36 12.46
N LEU A 88 37.04 -1.09 12.61
CA LEU A 88 38.01 -1.29 11.54
C LEU A 88 37.36 -2.00 10.32
N ARG A 89 36.55 -3.03 10.57
CA ARG A 89 35.80 -3.72 9.51
C ARG A 89 34.73 -2.83 8.88
N HIS A 90 34.11 -1.95 9.67
CA HIS A 90 33.14 -0.97 9.17
C HIS A 90 33.81 0.01 8.21
N PHE A 91 34.90 0.66 8.65
CA PHE A 91 35.65 1.62 7.85
C PHE A 91 36.40 1.02 6.65
N GLN A 92 36.46 -0.31 6.53
CA GLN A 92 36.91 -0.95 5.29
C GLN A 92 35.91 -0.75 4.15
N LYS A 93 34.61 -0.65 4.47
CA LYS A 93 33.51 -0.64 3.49
C LYS A 93 32.67 0.64 3.51
N ASN A 94 32.63 1.35 4.63
CA ASN A 94 31.73 2.49 4.87
C ASN A 94 32.49 3.66 5.50
N ASP A 95 32.31 4.87 4.97
CA ASP A 95 33.01 6.06 5.47
C ASP A 95 32.24 6.87 6.52
N MET A 96 30.95 6.62 6.73
CA MET A 96 30.12 7.37 7.67
C MET A 96 29.67 6.52 8.86
N ILE A 97 29.54 7.17 10.03
CA ILE A 97 28.95 6.59 11.23
C ILE A 97 28.43 7.71 12.15
N ASP A 98 27.21 7.58 12.66
CA ASP A 98 26.71 8.47 13.71
C ASP A 98 27.27 8.02 15.08
N GLU A 99 28.13 8.86 15.65
CA GLU A 99 28.83 8.57 16.90
C GLU A 99 27.90 8.58 18.12
N ASN A 100 26.77 9.31 18.07
CA ASN A 100 25.80 9.33 19.16
C ASN A 100 24.95 8.06 19.15
N VAL A 101 24.46 7.64 17.97
CA VAL A 101 23.71 6.38 17.84
C VAL A 101 24.57 5.18 18.20
N LEU A 102 25.84 5.17 17.78
CA LEU A 102 26.77 4.11 18.18
C LEU A 102 27.02 4.11 19.69
N TYR A 103 27.13 5.27 20.33
CA TYR A 103 27.28 5.39 21.77
C TYR A 103 26.08 4.79 22.52
N ASP A 104 24.86 5.13 22.10
CA ASP A 104 23.63 4.61 22.72
C ASP A 104 23.48 3.10 22.51
N ALA A 105 23.83 2.60 21.31
CA ALA A 105 23.85 1.17 20.99
C ALA A 105 24.82 0.36 21.88
N ILE A 106 25.99 0.93 22.18
CA ILE A 106 26.99 0.30 23.06
C ILE A 106 26.48 0.20 24.49
N ILE A 107 25.81 1.24 25.00
CA ILE A 107 25.24 1.26 26.36
C ILE A 107 24.09 0.27 26.48
N GLU A 108 23.27 0.14 25.44
CA GLU A 108 22.11 -0.75 25.45
C GLU A 108 22.50 -2.23 25.30
N THR A 109 23.50 -2.55 24.46
CA THR A 109 23.93 -3.92 24.21
C THR A 109 25.43 -4.11 24.41
N PRO A 110 25.97 -3.84 25.62
CA PRO A 110 27.42 -3.87 25.88
C PRO A 110 28.00 -5.28 25.69
N LYS A 111 27.18 -6.32 25.93
CA LYS A 111 27.58 -7.72 25.74
C LYS A 111 27.89 -8.08 24.29
N PHE A 112 27.36 -7.34 23.30
CA PHE A 112 27.67 -7.57 21.88
C PHE A 112 29.17 -7.38 21.58
N LEU A 113 29.86 -6.58 22.39
CA LEU A 113 31.29 -6.35 22.28
C LEU A 113 32.13 -7.47 22.91
N ASN A 114 31.54 -8.40 23.66
CA ASN A 114 32.31 -9.50 24.26
C ASN A 114 32.80 -10.51 23.22
N GLU A 115 32.18 -10.53 22.04
CA GLU A 115 32.56 -11.41 20.94
C GLU A 115 33.15 -10.63 19.75
N SER A 116 34.12 -11.25 19.08
CA SER A 116 34.76 -10.67 17.88
C SER A 116 33.89 -10.81 16.62
N ARG A 117 32.83 -11.63 16.65
CA ARG A 117 31.88 -11.85 15.54
C ARG A 117 30.77 -10.78 15.52
N GLY A 118 30.21 -10.50 14.35
CA GLY A 118 29.18 -9.46 14.13
C GLY A 118 29.77 -8.10 13.75
N SER A 119 29.01 -7.29 12.99
CA SER A 119 29.41 -5.98 12.47
C SER A 119 28.91 -4.81 13.34
N ILE A 120 29.43 -3.60 13.09
CA ILE A 120 28.85 -2.36 13.64
C ILE A 120 27.43 -2.17 13.13
N GLN A 121 27.18 -2.42 11.84
CA GLN A 121 25.83 -2.39 11.28
C GLN A 121 24.85 -3.26 12.08
N ARG A 122 25.24 -4.50 12.40
CA ARG A 122 24.40 -5.40 13.19
C ARG A 122 24.15 -4.89 14.62
N LEU A 123 25.12 -4.21 15.22
CA LEU A 123 24.93 -3.57 16.54
C LEU A 123 23.92 -2.43 16.47
N LEU A 124 23.98 -1.61 15.40
CA LEU A 124 23.05 -0.51 15.17
C LEU A 124 21.63 -1.04 14.86
N GLU A 125 21.50 -2.08 14.05
CA GLU A 125 20.21 -2.78 13.82
C GLU A 125 19.61 -3.29 15.13
N ILE A 126 20.42 -3.95 15.98
CA ILE A 126 19.97 -4.45 17.29
C ILE A 126 19.52 -3.28 18.19
N HIS A 127 20.22 -2.15 18.14
CA HIS A 127 19.86 -0.96 18.93
C HIS A 127 18.54 -0.33 18.46
N GLN A 128 18.34 -0.22 17.15
CA GLN A 128 17.10 0.29 16.57
C GLN A 128 15.91 -0.62 16.93
N ILE A 129 16.06 -1.94 16.75
CA ILE A 129 15.03 -2.93 17.10
C ILE A 129 14.68 -2.83 18.58
N LYS A 130 15.67 -2.84 19.47
CA LYS A 130 15.42 -2.75 20.92
C LYS A 130 14.79 -1.43 21.35
N THR A 131 15.16 -0.32 20.71
CA THR A 131 14.53 0.97 20.95
C THR A 131 13.05 0.91 20.59
N ILE A 132 12.71 0.33 19.45
CA ILE A 132 11.34 0.12 18.99
C ILE A 132 10.55 -0.86 19.88
N GLU A 133 11.15 -1.99 20.26
CA GLU A 133 10.54 -2.98 21.15
C GLU A 133 10.26 -2.40 22.54
N LYS A 134 11.21 -1.64 23.12
CA LYS A 134 11.01 -0.92 24.39
C LYS A 134 9.86 0.08 24.31
N ILE A 135 9.67 0.73 23.15
CA ILE A 135 8.53 1.64 22.93
C ILE A 135 7.22 0.87 22.98
N ALA A 136 7.12 -0.23 22.24
CA ALA A 136 5.93 -1.06 22.22
C ALA A 136 5.62 -1.63 23.62
N GLU A 137 6.64 -2.09 24.35
CA GLU A 137 6.51 -2.66 25.69
C GLU A 137 6.13 -1.61 26.75
N MET A 138 6.76 -0.42 26.75
CA MET A 138 6.40 0.68 27.68
C MET A 138 4.95 1.16 27.46
N ARG A 139 4.49 1.22 26.21
CA ARG A 139 3.13 1.63 25.88
C ARG A 139 2.11 0.57 26.25
N LYS A 140 2.41 -0.70 25.93
CA LYS A 140 1.61 -1.85 26.36
C LYS A 140 1.45 -1.87 27.88
N LYS A 141 2.53 -1.70 28.63
CA LYS A 141 2.49 -1.65 30.10
C LYS A 141 1.63 -0.51 30.62
N ARG A 142 1.70 0.68 30.00
CA ARG A 142 0.84 1.81 30.35
C ARG A 142 -0.65 1.53 30.06
N ALA A 143 -0.95 0.79 29.00
CA ALA A 143 -2.31 0.36 28.66
C ALA A 143 -2.87 -0.63 29.68
N GLU A 144 -2.06 -1.62 30.04
CA GLU A 144 -2.40 -2.63 31.05
C GLU A 144 -2.62 -1.99 32.44
N ASP A 145 -1.80 -1.00 32.81
CA ASP A 145 -1.87 -0.32 34.10
C ASP A 145 -3.08 0.64 34.23
N THR A 146 -3.62 1.16 33.13
CA THR A 146 -4.71 2.16 33.12
C THR A 146 -6.07 1.60 32.70
N GLY A 147 -6.11 0.41 32.09
CA GLY A 147 -7.33 -0.18 31.53
C GLY A 147 -7.88 0.54 30.30
N GLU A 148 -7.15 1.52 29.76
CA GLU A 148 -7.52 2.23 28.54
C GLU A 148 -7.01 1.45 27.32
N GLU A 149 -7.91 0.74 26.62
CA GLU A 149 -7.62 0.03 25.36
C GLU A 149 -6.95 0.92 24.29
N GLY A 150 -7.08 2.25 24.40
CA GLY A 150 -6.44 3.23 23.52
C GLY A 150 -4.94 3.45 23.72
N LEU A 151 -4.31 2.73 24.65
CA LEU A 151 -2.86 2.75 24.87
C LEU A 151 -2.16 1.46 24.38
N ASN A 152 -2.92 0.46 23.93
CA ASN A 152 -2.40 -0.78 23.34
C ASN A 152 -1.58 -0.42 22.09
N PRO A 153 -0.31 -0.83 21.89
CA PRO A 153 0.58 -0.26 20.86
C PRO A 153 0.08 -0.44 19.42
N TYR A 154 0.41 0.50 18.55
CA TYR A 154 0.56 0.18 17.13
C TYR A 154 1.73 -0.78 16.99
N GLU A 155 1.65 -1.69 16.04
CA GLU A 155 2.71 -2.65 15.80
C GLU A 155 3.81 -1.97 14.98
N ALA A 156 4.95 -1.72 15.59
CA ALA A 156 6.10 -1.24 14.83
C ALA A 156 6.62 -2.41 13.99
N LEU A 157 6.62 -2.23 12.67
CA LEU A 157 7.02 -3.27 11.73
C LEU A 157 8.54 -3.30 11.60
N PHE A 158 9.16 -2.18 11.20
CA PHE A 158 10.61 -2.10 10.98
C PHE A 158 11.11 -0.65 10.86
N PRO A 159 12.39 -0.39 11.20
CA PRO A 159 13.06 0.88 10.92
C PRO A 159 13.53 0.98 9.46
N THR A 160 13.73 2.22 9.02
CA THR A 160 14.49 2.57 7.80
C THR A 160 16.00 2.41 8.03
N ASP A 161 16.79 2.31 6.96
CA ASP A 161 18.24 2.10 7.04
C ASP A 161 18.97 3.28 7.67
N SER A 162 18.46 4.50 7.49
CA SER A 162 18.93 5.69 8.19
C SER A 162 18.73 5.58 9.71
N GLY A 163 17.69 4.87 10.14
CA GLY A 163 17.22 4.84 11.53
C GLY A 163 16.42 6.07 11.95
N ASP A 164 16.30 7.08 11.08
CA ASP A 164 15.59 8.33 11.37
C ASP A 164 14.06 8.16 11.33
N TYR A 165 13.59 7.11 10.66
CA TYR A 165 12.17 6.79 10.49
C TYR A 165 11.87 5.29 10.68
N TYR A 166 10.60 4.97 10.89
CA TYR A 166 10.11 3.59 10.96
C TYR A 166 8.67 3.47 10.44
N MET A 167 8.30 2.26 10.03
CA MET A 167 6.93 1.91 9.63
C MET A 167 6.20 1.22 10.78
N ALA A 168 4.97 1.62 11.04
CA ALA A 168 4.08 1.02 12.03
C ALA A 168 2.72 0.65 11.44
N ARG A 169 2.02 -0.33 12.02
CA ARG A 169 0.66 -0.75 11.66
C ARG A 169 -0.33 -0.36 12.76
N LEU A 170 -1.38 0.38 12.40
CA LEU A 170 -2.44 0.81 13.30
C LEU A 170 -3.51 -0.28 13.43
N GLN A 171 -3.72 -0.78 14.64
CA GLN A 171 -4.57 -1.97 14.86
C GLN A 171 -5.95 -1.67 15.47
N ASN A 172 -6.18 -0.46 15.99
CA ASN A 172 -7.38 -0.16 16.78
C ASN A 172 -7.92 1.27 16.58
N MET A 173 -9.19 1.46 16.95
CA MET A 173 -9.92 2.72 16.74
C MET A 173 -9.28 3.94 17.45
N PRO A 174 -8.81 3.83 18.70
CA PRO A 174 -8.11 4.94 19.36
C PRO A 174 -6.92 5.47 18.56
N HIS A 175 -6.07 4.60 18.01
CA HIS A 175 -4.95 5.06 17.17
C HIS A 175 -5.40 5.71 15.90
N LEU A 176 -6.38 5.11 15.21
CA LEU A 176 -6.93 5.69 13.99
C LEU A 176 -7.43 7.12 14.24
N ARG A 177 -8.04 7.36 15.41
CA ARG A 177 -8.51 8.69 15.84
C ARG A 177 -7.36 9.64 16.19
N GLU A 178 -6.37 9.19 16.94
CA GLU A 178 -5.18 9.99 17.28
C GLU A 178 -4.44 10.39 16.00
N GLU A 179 -4.19 9.42 15.13
CA GLU A 179 -3.52 9.59 13.85
C GLU A 179 -4.31 10.56 12.96
N SER A 180 -5.62 10.37 12.83
CA SER A 180 -6.50 11.29 12.07
C SER A 180 -6.44 12.71 12.62
N GLY A 181 -6.44 12.86 13.94
CA GLY A 181 -6.36 14.17 14.60
C GLY A 181 -5.03 14.87 14.33
N TYR A 182 -3.92 14.14 14.43
CA TYR A 182 -2.59 14.69 14.15
C TYR A 182 -2.39 15.02 12.67
N MET A 183 -2.80 14.08 11.80
CA MET A 183 -2.64 14.16 10.35
C MET A 183 -3.66 15.08 9.70
N LYS A 184 -4.74 15.47 10.39
CA LYS A 184 -5.79 16.36 9.88
C LYS A 184 -6.42 15.86 8.58
N HIS A 185 -6.61 14.55 8.47
CA HIS A 185 -7.42 13.90 7.43
C HIS A 185 -7.94 12.57 7.97
N CYS A 186 -8.89 11.94 7.28
CA CYS A 186 -9.48 10.69 7.74
C CYS A 186 -8.49 9.53 7.57
N VAL A 187 -8.25 8.80 8.67
CA VAL A 187 -7.42 7.58 8.72
C VAL A 187 -8.33 6.44 9.22
N GLY A 188 -9.35 6.07 8.43
CA GLY A 188 -10.21 4.90 8.70
C GLY A 188 -10.98 4.91 10.03
N THR A 189 -11.43 6.06 10.55
CA THR A 189 -12.06 6.16 11.89
C THR A 189 -13.52 5.70 11.98
N SER A 190 -14.04 5.00 10.98
CA SER A 190 -15.42 4.50 10.96
C SER A 190 -15.52 3.05 11.45
N SER A 191 -16.69 2.68 11.98
CA SER A 191 -17.00 1.30 12.39
C SER A 191 -16.86 0.31 11.24
N SER A 192 -17.09 0.74 10.00
CA SER A 192 -16.87 -0.07 8.80
C SER A 192 -15.38 -0.39 8.63
N TYR A 193 -14.51 0.62 8.68
CA TYR A 193 -13.07 0.46 8.51
C TYR A 193 -12.42 -0.44 9.56
N ILE A 194 -12.77 -0.26 10.84
CA ILE A 194 -12.23 -1.12 11.89
C ILE A 194 -12.64 -2.59 11.71
N ASN A 195 -13.84 -2.84 11.16
CA ASN A 195 -14.27 -4.19 10.83
C ASN A 195 -13.49 -4.75 9.63
N LYS A 196 -13.19 -3.94 8.61
CA LYS A 196 -12.31 -4.33 7.49
C LYS A 196 -10.92 -4.72 7.98
N ILE A 197 -10.33 -3.92 8.89
CA ILE A 197 -9.03 -4.23 9.53
C ILE A 197 -9.11 -5.55 10.30
N LYS A 198 -10.14 -5.74 11.14
CA LYS A 198 -10.33 -6.98 11.92
C LYS A 198 -10.52 -8.23 11.05
N ARG A 199 -11.09 -8.08 9.85
CA ARG A 199 -11.24 -9.16 8.86
C ARG A 199 -9.97 -9.37 8.01
N GLY A 200 -8.94 -8.55 8.20
CA GLY A 200 -7.71 -8.61 7.41
C GLY A 200 -7.88 -8.15 5.96
N GLU A 201 -8.91 -7.36 5.66
CA GLU A 201 -9.19 -6.85 4.31
C GLU A 201 -8.28 -5.67 3.96
N ILE A 202 -7.99 -4.82 4.95
CA ILE A 202 -7.13 -3.64 4.81
C ILE A 202 -6.17 -3.54 5.98
N GLU A 203 -5.02 -2.94 5.74
CA GLU A 203 -4.10 -2.49 6.78
C GLU A 203 -3.92 -0.98 6.69
N ILE A 204 -3.88 -0.33 7.86
CA ILE A 204 -3.52 1.08 7.96
C ILE A 204 -2.11 1.16 8.53
N LEU A 205 -1.18 1.68 7.73
CA LEU A 205 0.20 1.87 8.11
C LEU A 205 0.47 3.34 8.38
N SER A 206 1.45 3.60 9.23
CA SER A 206 1.89 4.92 9.66
C SER A 206 3.40 4.95 9.54
N PHE A 207 3.91 5.80 8.64
CA PHE A 207 5.33 6.10 8.51
C PHE A 207 5.68 7.26 9.42
N ARG A 208 6.63 7.03 10.34
CA ARG A 208 6.83 7.88 11.52
C ARG A 208 8.29 8.23 11.68
N LYS A 209 8.53 9.39 12.31
CA LYS A 209 9.87 9.75 12.79
C LYS A 209 10.24 8.87 13.97
N THR A 210 11.46 8.32 13.95
CA THR A 210 12.00 7.57 15.08
C THR A 210 12.17 8.51 16.27
N PRO A 211 11.52 8.22 17.40
CA PRO A 211 11.63 9.06 18.58
C PRO A 211 13.00 8.91 19.24
N GLN A 212 13.46 9.98 19.87
CA GLN A 212 14.77 10.08 20.49
C GLN A 212 14.63 10.27 22.00
N ILE A 213 15.58 9.74 22.77
CA ILE A 213 15.61 9.99 24.22
C ILE A 213 16.04 11.45 24.42
N ASN A 214 15.14 12.26 24.96
CA ASN A 214 15.47 13.59 25.42
C ASN A 214 16.41 13.46 26.63
N LYS A 215 17.62 14.00 26.48
CA LYS A 215 18.70 13.87 27.47
C LYS A 215 18.39 14.57 28.79
N GLU A 216 17.53 15.58 28.78
CA GLU A 216 17.15 16.36 29.96
C GLU A 216 15.99 15.71 30.70
N THR A 217 14.95 15.30 29.97
CA THR A 217 13.75 14.72 30.58
C THR A 217 13.89 13.21 30.81
N GLN A 218 14.88 12.57 30.19
CA GLN A 218 15.03 11.11 30.08
C GLN A 218 13.76 10.44 29.50
N LYS A 219 12.90 11.24 28.85
CA LYS A 219 11.71 10.75 28.18
C LYS A 219 11.99 10.62 26.71
N LEU A 220 11.32 9.64 26.12
CA LEU A 220 11.34 9.46 24.70
C LEU A 220 10.39 10.48 24.04
N GLU A 221 10.90 11.25 23.09
CA GLU A 221 10.20 12.37 22.46
C GLU A 221 10.37 12.33 20.94
N GLY A 222 9.44 12.94 20.20
CA GLY A 222 9.53 13.08 18.75
C GLY A 222 8.92 11.95 17.92
N ASP A 223 8.07 11.10 18.52
CA ASP A 223 7.30 10.09 17.79
C ASP A 223 6.14 10.75 17.05
N THR A 224 6.34 11.07 15.79
CA THR A 224 5.36 11.82 15.00
C THR A 224 5.12 11.16 13.66
N PRO A 225 3.86 10.96 13.26
CA PRO A 225 3.55 10.44 11.93
C PRO A 225 3.78 11.49 10.85
N LEU A 226 4.21 11.01 9.69
CA LEU A 226 4.56 11.80 8.52
C LEU A 226 3.67 11.48 7.34
N ILE A 227 3.43 10.18 7.11
CA ILE A 227 2.55 9.65 6.06
C ILE A 227 1.71 8.52 6.66
N THR A 228 0.44 8.46 6.28
CA THR A 228 -0.40 7.27 6.52
C THR A 228 -0.64 6.56 5.19
N VAL A 229 -0.67 5.23 5.21
CA VAL A 229 -0.86 4.38 4.03
C VAL A 229 -2.03 3.43 4.28
N GLU A 230 -3.00 3.41 3.38
CA GLU A 230 -4.08 2.42 3.36
C GLU A 230 -3.75 1.35 2.32
N TYR A 231 -3.57 0.12 2.80
CA TYR A 231 -3.14 -1.02 2.00
C TYR A 231 -4.25 -2.07 1.90
N ASP A 232 -4.72 -2.36 0.69
CA ASP A 232 -5.65 -3.45 0.40
C ASP A 232 -4.89 -4.78 0.38
N VAL A 233 -5.14 -5.60 1.40
CA VAL A 233 -4.38 -6.84 1.65
C VAL A 233 -4.68 -7.91 0.60
N LYS A 234 -5.91 -7.91 0.07
CA LYS A 234 -6.39 -8.91 -0.89
C LYS A 234 -5.90 -8.58 -2.30
N ARG A 235 -5.90 -7.29 -2.66
CA ARG A 235 -5.48 -6.81 -3.98
C ARG A 235 -4.01 -6.41 -4.06
N ASN A 236 -3.28 -6.47 -2.94
CA ASN A 236 -1.88 -6.02 -2.82
C ASN A 236 -1.69 -4.59 -3.36
N ASN A 237 -2.65 -3.71 -3.11
CA ASN A 237 -2.70 -2.36 -3.68
C ASN A 237 -2.63 -1.31 -2.57
N ILE A 238 -1.86 -0.25 -2.77
CA ILE A 238 -1.94 0.94 -1.92
C ILE A 238 -3.09 1.80 -2.44
N LEU A 239 -4.16 1.90 -1.64
CA LEU A 239 -5.36 2.70 -1.95
C LEU A 239 -5.14 4.19 -1.68
N GLN A 240 -4.40 4.50 -0.61
CA GLN A 240 -4.16 5.87 -0.18
C GLN A 240 -2.77 5.99 0.46
N MET A 241 -2.05 7.09 0.20
CA MET A 241 -0.86 7.50 0.95
C MET A 241 -0.79 9.02 1.09
N LYS A 242 -1.15 9.53 2.28
CA LYS A 242 -1.32 10.97 2.52
C LYS A 242 -0.40 11.49 3.61
N LYS A 243 0.14 12.69 3.35
CA LYS A 243 0.74 13.57 4.36
C LYS A 243 -0.33 14.35 5.10
N LYS A 244 0.12 15.03 6.16
CA LYS A 244 -0.70 15.94 6.96
C LYS A 244 -1.48 16.96 6.10
N ASN A 245 -2.77 17.13 6.42
CA ASN A 245 -3.78 17.89 5.68
C ASN A 245 -4.10 17.31 4.29
N ASP A 246 -4.15 15.98 4.18
CA ASP A 246 -4.56 15.27 2.95
C ASP A 246 -3.70 15.62 1.72
N LYS A 247 -2.39 15.83 1.93
CA LYS A 247 -1.46 16.25 0.87
C LYS A 247 -0.72 15.07 0.27
N TYR A 248 -0.48 15.12 -1.04
CA TYR A 248 0.33 14.14 -1.75
C TYR A 248 1.82 14.26 -1.45
N ILE A 249 2.50 13.12 -1.43
CA ILE A 249 3.96 13.03 -1.36
C ILE A 249 4.63 13.69 -2.59
N SER A 250 5.84 14.22 -2.40
CA SER A 250 6.65 14.84 -3.44
C SER A 250 8.14 14.55 -3.21
N TYR A 251 8.93 14.56 -4.28
CA TYR A 251 10.40 14.43 -4.23
C TYR A 251 11.10 15.47 -3.33
N ASN A 252 10.44 16.61 -3.07
CA ASN A 252 10.99 17.65 -2.20
C ASN A 252 10.79 17.36 -0.70
N ASP A 253 10.06 16.30 -0.34
CA ASP A 253 9.90 15.92 1.06
C ASP A 253 11.23 15.35 1.60
N PRO A 254 11.72 15.81 2.76
CA PRO A 254 13.05 15.43 3.27
C PRO A 254 13.16 13.95 3.66
N TYR A 255 12.02 13.26 3.79
CA TYR A 255 11.91 11.84 4.13
C TYR A 255 11.46 10.99 2.94
N PHE A 256 11.46 11.54 1.71
CA PHE A 256 10.96 10.85 0.52
C PHE A 256 11.69 9.53 0.29
N SER A 257 13.03 9.55 0.25
CA SER A 257 13.84 8.34 0.00
C SER A 257 13.59 7.26 1.06
N ASP A 258 13.58 7.64 2.34
CA ASP A 258 13.31 6.73 3.47
C ASP A 258 11.90 6.14 3.40
N PHE A 259 10.90 6.91 2.97
CA PHE A 259 9.54 6.41 2.80
C PHE A 259 9.46 5.37 1.67
N VAL A 260 10.11 5.62 0.54
CA VAL A 260 10.13 4.67 -0.59
C VAL A 260 10.88 3.40 -0.23
N GLU A 261 12.00 3.52 0.48
CA GLU A 261 12.71 2.40 1.08
C GLU A 261 11.80 1.61 2.03
N ALA A 262 11.01 2.29 2.86
CA ALA A 262 10.07 1.63 3.77
C ALA A 262 8.96 0.87 3.02
N LEU A 263 8.48 1.37 1.88
CA LEU A 263 7.55 0.63 1.01
C LEU A 263 8.21 -0.61 0.40
N GLN A 264 9.48 -0.50 -0.02
CA GLN A 264 10.23 -1.64 -0.52
C GLN A 264 10.39 -2.72 0.55
N LYS A 265 10.86 -2.34 1.75
CA LYS A 265 11.01 -3.23 2.92
C LYS A 265 9.70 -3.82 3.41
N LEU A 266 8.57 -3.12 3.22
CA LEU A 266 7.26 -3.64 3.60
C LEU A 266 6.98 -5.00 2.93
N GLN A 267 7.44 -5.19 1.69
CA GLN A 267 7.26 -6.45 0.95
C GLN A 267 8.07 -7.63 1.52
N ASP A 268 9.03 -7.37 2.40
CA ASP A 268 9.77 -8.41 3.14
C ASP A 268 9.08 -8.83 4.43
N THR A 269 8.00 -8.16 4.83
CA THR A 269 7.22 -8.51 6.02
C THR A 269 6.03 -9.40 5.69
N GLU A 270 5.53 -10.11 6.71
CA GLU A 270 4.41 -11.03 6.59
C GLU A 270 3.09 -10.39 7.03
N LYS A 271 2.02 -10.69 6.27
CA LYS A 271 0.63 -10.46 6.65
C LYS A 271 0.26 -11.37 7.84
N ASP A 272 -0.90 -11.14 8.45
CA ASP A 272 -1.36 -11.98 9.58
C ASP A 272 -1.54 -13.47 9.24
N ASN A 273 -1.69 -13.80 7.95
CA ASN A 273 -1.78 -15.17 7.46
C ASN A 273 -0.41 -15.83 7.17
N GLY A 274 0.71 -15.13 7.42
CA GLY A 274 2.07 -15.61 7.19
C GLY A 274 2.58 -15.44 5.75
N GLU A 275 1.77 -14.91 4.82
CA GLU A 275 2.24 -14.62 3.47
C GLU A 275 3.00 -13.30 3.43
N LYS A 276 4.07 -13.21 2.61
CA LYS A 276 4.74 -11.93 2.36
C LYS A 276 3.76 -10.89 1.79
N ARG A 277 3.87 -9.66 2.26
CA ARG A 277 3.21 -8.50 1.62
C ARG A 277 3.77 -8.31 0.20
N LYS A 278 2.94 -7.77 -0.68
CA LYS A 278 3.33 -7.39 -2.04
C LYS A 278 2.72 -6.04 -2.34
N ILE A 279 3.38 -5.22 -3.14
CA ILE A 279 2.80 -3.97 -3.64
C ILE A 279 2.75 -4.10 -5.15
N ASP A 280 1.62 -4.63 -5.63
CA ASP A 280 1.40 -4.86 -7.06
C ASP A 280 0.99 -3.54 -7.75
N ARG A 281 0.33 -2.63 -7.01
CA ARG A 281 -0.12 -1.33 -7.52
C ARG A 281 -0.14 -0.27 -6.42
N ILE A 282 -0.03 0.98 -6.83
CA ILE A 282 -0.33 2.17 -6.03
C ILE A 282 -1.39 2.95 -6.80
N ASP A 283 -2.40 3.47 -6.11
CA ASP A 283 -3.40 4.32 -6.73
C ASP A 283 -2.76 5.53 -7.41
N VAL A 284 -3.09 5.75 -8.68
CA VAL A 284 -2.49 6.79 -9.53
C VAL A 284 -2.69 8.19 -8.95
N CYS A 285 -3.83 8.42 -8.28
CA CYS A 285 -4.12 9.70 -7.64
C CYS A 285 -3.05 10.04 -6.58
N GLU A 286 -2.57 9.03 -5.85
CA GLU A 286 -1.60 9.19 -4.77
C GLU A 286 -0.20 9.54 -5.28
N LEU A 287 0.07 9.28 -6.56
CA LEU A 287 1.34 9.59 -7.25
C LEU A 287 1.27 10.88 -8.08
N SER A 288 0.23 11.70 -7.89
CA SER A 288 0.04 12.96 -8.63
C SER A 288 1.16 13.99 -8.37
N GLY A 289 1.79 13.96 -7.19
CA GLY A 289 2.94 14.80 -6.83
C GLY A 289 4.30 14.31 -7.36
N ILE A 290 4.31 13.21 -8.12
CA ILE A 290 5.50 12.54 -8.65
C ILE A 290 5.40 12.56 -10.20
N PRO A 291 5.91 13.59 -10.87
CA PRO A 291 5.98 13.60 -12.34
C PRO A 291 7.06 12.62 -12.79
N VAL A 292 6.87 11.96 -13.94
CA VAL A 292 7.89 11.10 -14.55
C VAL A 292 7.91 11.38 -16.04
N GLU A 293 9.10 11.59 -16.59
CA GLU A 293 9.31 11.81 -18.03
C GLU A 293 9.21 10.48 -18.79
N THR A 294 8.88 10.55 -20.09
CA THR A 294 8.95 9.42 -21.01
C THR A 294 10.30 8.72 -20.93
N ASP A 295 10.32 7.39 -20.92
CA ASP A 295 11.53 6.58 -20.74
C ASP A 295 12.28 6.74 -19.40
N TYR A 296 11.65 7.32 -18.38
CA TYR A 296 12.19 7.34 -17.02
C TYR A 296 11.31 6.55 -16.04
N VAL A 297 11.93 6.14 -14.93
CA VAL A 297 11.28 5.53 -13.78
C VAL A 297 11.55 6.41 -12.56
N ALA A 298 10.48 6.75 -11.83
CA ALA A 298 10.56 7.34 -10.52
C ALA A 298 10.81 6.29 -9.44
N THR A 299 11.92 6.46 -8.73
CA THR A 299 12.35 5.64 -7.61
C THR A 299 12.62 6.51 -6.39
N GLY A 300 12.93 5.88 -5.24
CA GLY A 300 13.37 6.60 -4.04
C GLY A 300 14.67 7.38 -4.24
N ARG A 301 15.47 7.03 -5.25
CA ARG A 301 16.76 7.66 -5.58
C ARG A 301 16.65 8.78 -6.61
N GLY A 302 15.46 9.01 -7.17
CA GLY A 302 15.20 10.01 -8.20
C GLY A 302 14.61 9.41 -9.48
N HIS A 303 14.72 10.14 -10.59
CA HIS A 303 14.35 9.65 -11.91
C HIS A 303 15.54 8.95 -12.56
N ILE A 304 15.36 7.71 -12.97
CA ILE A 304 16.38 6.88 -13.61
C ILE A 304 15.88 6.53 -15.01
N PRO A 305 16.68 6.67 -16.08
CA PRO A 305 16.31 6.17 -17.40
C PRO A 305 15.95 4.69 -17.33
N ILE A 306 14.90 4.25 -18.03
CA ILE A 306 14.47 2.84 -18.07
C ILE A 306 15.63 1.92 -18.49
N ALA A 307 16.45 2.36 -19.43
CA ALA A 307 17.62 1.62 -19.91
C ALA A 307 18.64 1.32 -18.80
N ASP A 308 18.76 2.21 -17.82
CA ASP A 308 19.74 2.13 -16.72
C ASP A 308 19.13 1.58 -15.42
N PHE A 309 17.82 1.26 -15.41
CA PHE A 309 17.09 0.86 -14.22
C PHE A 309 17.46 -0.56 -13.74
N ASP A 310 17.66 -0.71 -12.43
CA ASP A 310 18.06 -1.95 -11.76
C ASP A 310 16.98 -2.45 -10.79
N TYR A 311 16.26 -3.49 -11.21
CA TYR A 311 15.14 -4.10 -10.47
C TYR A 311 15.49 -4.73 -9.13
N GLU A 312 16.75 -5.09 -8.92
CA GLU A 312 17.14 -5.72 -7.66
C GLU A 312 17.34 -4.69 -6.55
N ASN A 313 17.63 -3.44 -6.93
CA ASN A 313 17.95 -2.37 -5.99
C ASN A 313 16.90 -1.26 -5.95
N ASP A 314 16.07 -1.10 -6.98
CA ASP A 314 15.10 -0.01 -7.07
C ASP A 314 13.65 -0.48 -6.93
N PHE A 315 12.88 0.26 -6.12
CA PHE A 315 11.43 0.16 -6.09
C PHE A 315 10.80 1.15 -7.08
N ILE A 316 9.97 0.63 -7.99
CA ILE A 316 9.23 1.44 -8.98
C ILE A 316 8.03 2.07 -8.29
N LEU A 317 8.07 3.39 -8.09
CA LEU A 317 6.89 4.14 -7.68
C LEU A 317 5.95 4.41 -8.85
N LYS A 318 6.54 4.89 -9.94
CA LYS A 318 5.85 5.30 -11.16
C LYS A 318 6.86 5.25 -12.30
N ARG A 319 6.38 5.00 -13.51
CA ARG A 319 7.21 5.14 -14.71
C ARG A 319 6.54 6.05 -15.73
N GLY A 320 7.35 6.61 -16.61
CA GLY A 320 6.89 7.22 -17.83
C GLY A 320 6.41 6.20 -18.84
N GLU A 321 5.96 6.72 -19.98
CA GLU A 321 5.63 5.93 -21.16
C GLU A 321 6.89 5.22 -21.67
N ILE A 322 6.73 3.96 -22.05
CA ILE A 322 7.74 3.16 -22.76
C ILE A 322 7.67 3.55 -24.24
N THR A 323 8.81 3.73 -24.89
CA THR A 323 8.89 4.06 -26.31
C THR A 323 9.57 2.95 -27.12
N ASP A 324 9.67 3.15 -28.42
CA ASP A 324 10.44 2.30 -29.33
C ASP A 324 11.95 2.47 -29.19
N GLU A 325 12.40 3.47 -28.44
CA GLU A 325 13.80 3.63 -28.05
C GLU A 325 14.17 2.80 -26.82
N THR A 326 13.18 2.31 -26.05
CA THR A 326 13.44 1.46 -24.89
C THR A 326 14.02 0.10 -25.32
N PRO A 327 15.12 -0.39 -24.71
CA PRO A 327 15.66 -1.73 -25.02
C PRO A 327 14.65 -2.86 -24.76
N ASP A 328 14.52 -3.81 -25.69
CA ASP A 328 13.53 -4.90 -25.63
C ASP A 328 13.63 -5.76 -24.35
N ASP A 329 14.85 -6.03 -23.88
CA ASP A 329 15.08 -6.76 -22.63
C ASP A 329 14.52 -6.00 -21.44
N LYS A 330 14.66 -4.67 -21.43
CA LYS A 330 14.07 -3.80 -20.40
C LYS A 330 12.55 -3.72 -20.50
N ILE A 331 11.97 -3.65 -21.70
CA ILE A 331 10.51 -3.67 -21.88
C ILE A 331 9.93 -4.95 -21.26
N THR A 332 10.47 -6.12 -21.63
CA THR A 332 9.99 -7.41 -21.12
C THR A 332 10.19 -7.53 -19.61
N GLU A 333 11.32 -7.06 -19.07
CA GLU A 333 11.62 -7.04 -17.64
C GLU A 333 10.64 -6.13 -16.85
N ILE A 334 10.37 -4.91 -17.33
CA ILE A 334 9.37 -3.99 -16.75
C ILE A 334 8.02 -4.68 -16.66
N ILE A 335 7.53 -5.19 -17.79
CA ILE A 335 6.17 -5.73 -17.87
C ILE A 335 6.05 -6.97 -16.98
N TYR A 336 7.08 -7.83 -16.95
CA TYR A 336 7.10 -8.97 -16.05
C TYR A 336 7.01 -8.53 -14.58
N LYS A 337 7.80 -7.54 -14.17
CA LYS A 337 7.81 -7.07 -12.78
C LYS A 337 6.52 -6.35 -12.39
N GLN A 338 5.86 -5.66 -13.32
CA GLN A 338 4.58 -4.99 -13.08
C GLN A 338 3.38 -5.94 -13.07
N THR A 339 3.40 -6.97 -13.91
CA THR A 339 2.22 -7.83 -14.13
C THR A 339 2.35 -9.22 -13.51
N GLY A 340 3.56 -9.62 -13.13
CA GLY A 340 3.91 -10.99 -12.76
C GLY A 340 3.82 -11.99 -13.92
N LYS A 341 3.65 -11.52 -15.17
CA LYS A 341 3.47 -12.36 -16.36
C LYS A 341 4.60 -12.16 -17.34
N GLU A 342 5.14 -13.27 -17.84
CA GLU A 342 6.14 -13.24 -18.89
C GLU A 342 5.46 -13.03 -20.25
N TYR A 343 5.98 -12.08 -21.02
CA TYR A 343 5.61 -11.85 -22.40
C TYR A 343 6.88 -11.87 -23.25
N THR A 344 6.79 -12.50 -24.41
CA THR A 344 7.80 -12.35 -25.46
C THR A 344 7.69 -10.96 -26.08
N ARG A 345 8.75 -10.44 -26.69
CA ARG A 345 8.74 -9.11 -27.31
C ARG A 345 7.68 -9.01 -28.41
N GLU A 346 7.42 -10.08 -29.16
CA GLU A 346 6.42 -10.14 -30.22
C GLU A 346 4.97 -10.10 -29.69
N GLN A 347 4.78 -10.43 -28.41
CA GLN A 347 3.47 -10.33 -27.74
C GLN A 347 3.22 -8.93 -27.16
N ILE A 348 4.24 -8.07 -27.14
CA ILE A 348 4.15 -6.70 -26.65
C ILE A 348 4.09 -5.77 -27.86
N ALA A 349 3.11 -4.89 -27.89
CA ALA A 349 3.04 -3.79 -28.84
C ALA A 349 3.23 -2.47 -28.09
N ILE A 350 4.15 -1.64 -28.54
CA ILE A 350 4.39 -0.30 -27.97
C ILE A 350 3.82 0.82 -28.85
N THR A 351 3.47 0.49 -30.09
CA THR A 351 2.74 1.36 -31.02
C THR A 351 1.52 0.63 -31.54
N LYS A 352 0.55 1.37 -32.08
CA LYS A 352 -0.68 0.76 -32.61
C LYS A 352 -0.41 -0.08 -33.87
N GLU A 353 0.59 0.32 -34.64
CA GLU A 353 1.04 -0.34 -35.85
C GLU A 353 1.67 -1.71 -35.57
N GLU A 354 2.21 -1.91 -34.35
CA GLU A 354 2.73 -3.21 -33.89
C GLU A 354 1.64 -4.20 -33.48
N ILE A 355 0.39 -3.76 -33.35
CA ILE A 355 -0.68 -4.61 -32.85
C ILE A 355 -1.03 -5.70 -33.87
N THR A 356 -0.78 -6.95 -33.50
CA THR A 356 -1.14 -8.15 -34.28
C THR A 356 -2.10 -9.03 -33.51
N LYS A 357 -2.65 -10.07 -34.15
CA LYS A 357 -3.49 -11.09 -33.48
C LYS A 357 -2.79 -11.80 -32.30
N ASP A 358 -1.45 -11.80 -32.29
CA ASP A 358 -0.62 -12.46 -31.29
C ASP A 358 -0.24 -11.52 -30.13
N THR A 359 -0.44 -10.20 -30.30
CA THR A 359 -0.26 -9.21 -29.22
C THR A 359 -1.14 -9.54 -28.02
N ARG A 360 -0.52 -9.60 -26.84
CA ARG A 360 -1.14 -9.86 -25.53
C ARG A 360 -1.00 -8.68 -24.57
N TYR A 361 -0.07 -7.77 -24.82
CA TYR A 361 0.15 -6.56 -24.04
C TYR A 361 0.34 -5.38 -24.97
N PHE A 362 -0.42 -4.31 -24.79
CA PHE A 362 -0.31 -3.08 -25.56
C PHE A 362 0.00 -1.91 -24.63
N VAL A 363 1.12 -1.23 -24.86
CA VAL A 363 1.50 0.00 -24.20
C VAL A 363 0.86 1.16 -24.95
N GLY A 364 -0.17 1.76 -24.34
CA GLY A 364 -0.84 2.92 -24.90
C GLY A 364 -2.35 2.93 -24.70
N ASP A 365 -2.96 4.02 -25.14
CA ASP A 365 -4.41 4.23 -25.10
C ASP A 365 -5.09 3.72 -26.38
N LEU A 366 -6.33 3.24 -26.23
CA LEU A 366 -7.20 2.93 -27.36
C LEU A 366 -8.33 3.98 -27.47
N LYS A 367 -8.56 4.48 -28.68
CA LYS A 367 -9.52 5.52 -29.07
C LYS A 367 -10.60 4.97 -30.01
N PRO A 368 -11.72 5.66 -30.28
CA PRO A 368 -12.83 5.08 -31.03
C PRO A 368 -12.45 4.56 -32.42
N GLU A 369 -11.47 5.18 -33.08
CA GLU A 369 -10.90 4.72 -34.36
C GLU A 369 -10.20 3.34 -34.29
N ASP A 370 -9.82 2.89 -33.09
CA ASP A 370 -9.11 1.64 -32.84
C ASP A 370 -10.04 0.46 -32.55
N TYR A 371 -11.36 0.61 -32.70
CA TYR A 371 -12.34 -0.41 -32.27
C TYR A 371 -12.13 -1.79 -32.90
N ASP A 372 -11.60 -1.85 -34.13
CA ASP A 372 -11.27 -3.08 -34.83
C ASP A 372 -10.24 -3.94 -34.08
N ILE A 373 -9.39 -3.32 -33.26
CA ILE A 373 -8.42 -4.01 -32.40
C ILE A 373 -9.14 -4.87 -31.35
N LEU A 374 -10.30 -4.46 -30.84
CA LEU A 374 -11.06 -5.22 -29.85
C LEU A 374 -12.12 -6.13 -30.48
N ASN A 375 -12.81 -5.67 -31.52
CA ASN A 375 -14.03 -6.30 -32.05
C ASN A 375 -13.82 -7.74 -32.57
N ASN A 376 -12.61 -8.08 -33.01
CA ASN A 376 -12.29 -9.38 -33.63
C ASN A 376 -11.21 -10.19 -32.89
N ARG A 377 -10.91 -9.85 -31.64
CA ARG A 377 -9.87 -10.55 -30.87
C ARG A 377 -10.39 -11.81 -30.20
N ILE A 378 -9.68 -12.91 -30.46
CA ILE A 378 -9.90 -14.21 -29.80
C ILE A 378 -9.01 -14.34 -28.54
N ASN A 379 -7.83 -13.71 -28.56
CA ASN A 379 -6.88 -13.77 -27.46
C ASN A 379 -7.07 -12.59 -26.48
N PRO A 380 -7.03 -12.83 -25.16
CA PRO A 380 -7.00 -11.78 -24.16
C PRO A 380 -5.84 -10.81 -24.38
N ILE A 381 -6.14 -9.52 -24.36
CA ILE A 381 -5.15 -8.44 -24.44
C ILE A 381 -5.18 -7.62 -23.14
N HIS A 382 -4.01 -7.24 -22.65
CA HIS A 382 -3.84 -6.21 -21.64
C HIS A 382 -3.56 -4.88 -22.32
N VAL A 383 -4.37 -3.86 -22.06
CA VAL A 383 -4.15 -2.48 -22.52
C VAL A 383 -3.64 -1.69 -21.33
N GLU A 384 -2.38 -1.29 -21.37
CA GLU A 384 -1.74 -0.59 -20.26
C GLU A 384 -2.34 0.81 -20.06
N GLY A 385 -2.71 1.49 -21.13
CA GLY A 385 -3.34 2.81 -21.07
C GLY A 385 -4.84 2.74 -20.74
N ASN A 386 -5.51 3.87 -20.96
CA ASN A 386 -6.95 4.01 -20.89
C ASN A 386 -7.61 3.57 -22.20
N ILE A 387 -8.87 3.14 -22.11
CA ILE A 387 -9.71 2.91 -23.28
C ILE A 387 -10.78 3.98 -23.32
N ASN A 388 -10.91 4.68 -24.45
CA ASN A 388 -11.98 5.62 -24.70
C ASN A 388 -12.62 5.35 -26.07
N PHE A 389 -13.70 4.59 -26.06
CA PHE A 389 -14.53 4.28 -27.22
C PHE A 389 -15.87 5.04 -27.16
N THR A 390 -15.92 6.21 -26.51
CA THR A 390 -17.15 7.01 -26.48
C THR A 390 -17.67 7.28 -27.90
N GLY A 391 -18.95 6.95 -28.12
CA GLY A 391 -19.66 7.06 -29.39
C GLY A 391 -19.32 5.97 -30.41
N CYS A 392 -18.59 4.92 -30.03
CA CYS A 392 -18.22 3.85 -30.96
C CYS A 392 -19.41 2.91 -31.25
N THR A 393 -20.22 3.27 -32.23
CA THR A 393 -21.40 2.49 -32.63
C THR A 393 -21.08 1.22 -33.41
N SER A 394 -19.81 0.97 -33.75
CA SER A 394 -19.38 -0.26 -34.44
C SER A 394 -18.89 -1.35 -33.48
N LEU A 395 -18.64 -1.00 -32.21
CA LEU A 395 -18.21 -1.94 -31.19
C LEU A 395 -19.39 -2.83 -30.78
N THR A 396 -19.28 -4.13 -31.04
CA THR A 396 -20.37 -5.08 -30.76
C THR A 396 -20.12 -5.95 -29.53
N THR A 397 -18.85 -6.15 -29.20
CA THR A 397 -18.40 -7.03 -28.10
C THR A 397 -17.05 -6.55 -27.57
N LEU A 398 -16.79 -6.82 -26.29
CA LEU A 398 -15.45 -6.73 -25.69
C LEU A 398 -14.79 -8.12 -25.69
N PRO A 399 -13.50 -8.25 -26.04
CA PRO A 399 -12.84 -9.55 -26.03
C PRO A 399 -12.77 -10.14 -24.62
N GLU A 400 -12.93 -11.46 -24.53
CA GLU A 400 -12.80 -12.20 -23.27
C GLU A 400 -11.43 -11.95 -22.62
N GLY A 401 -11.41 -11.70 -21.32
CA GLY A 401 -10.16 -11.49 -20.58
C GLY A 401 -9.44 -10.17 -20.89
N LEU A 402 -10.10 -9.21 -21.55
CA LEU A 402 -9.60 -7.83 -21.65
C LEU A 402 -9.22 -7.32 -20.26
N SER A 403 -7.99 -6.82 -20.13
CA SER A 403 -7.48 -6.28 -18.87
C SER A 403 -6.83 -4.92 -19.08
N PHE A 404 -6.77 -4.13 -18.02
CA PHE A 404 -6.43 -2.71 -18.06
C PHE A 404 -5.30 -2.39 -17.11
N GLY A 405 -4.31 -1.62 -17.57
CA GLY A 405 -3.35 -0.93 -16.71
C GLY A 405 -3.87 0.46 -16.31
N GLY A 406 -4.67 1.09 -17.19
CA GLY A 406 -5.22 2.42 -17.00
C GLY A 406 -6.27 2.49 -15.89
N THR A 407 -6.72 3.72 -15.61
CA THR A 407 -7.76 4.01 -14.60
C THR A 407 -9.14 4.22 -15.21
N HIS A 408 -9.23 4.33 -16.54
CA HIS A 408 -10.45 4.68 -17.26
C HIS A 408 -10.78 3.72 -18.41
N ALA A 409 -12.06 3.34 -18.47
CA ALA A 409 -12.64 2.63 -19.62
C ALA A 409 -13.99 3.26 -19.99
N PHE A 410 -14.02 4.03 -21.08
CA PHE A 410 -15.21 4.73 -21.55
C PHE A 410 -15.79 4.06 -22.79
N PHE A 411 -17.05 3.67 -22.70
CA PHE A 411 -17.87 3.08 -23.75
C PHE A 411 -19.22 3.82 -23.87
N ASP A 412 -19.29 5.08 -23.40
CA ASP A 412 -20.51 5.90 -23.48
C ASP A 412 -21.01 5.93 -24.93
N GLY A 413 -22.27 5.60 -25.18
CA GLY A 413 -22.87 5.66 -26.50
C GLY A 413 -22.38 4.57 -27.47
N CYS A 414 -21.75 3.49 -27.00
CA CYS A 414 -21.50 2.29 -27.80
C CYS A 414 -22.81 1.53 -28.05
N THR A 415 -23.70 2.10 -28.86
CA THR A 415 -25.09 1.64 -29.01
C THR A 415 -25.25 0.24 -29.60
N SER A 416 -24.19 -0.35 -30.15
CA SER A 416 -24.18 -1.71 -30.71
C SER A 416 -23.53 -2.75 -29.80
N LEU A 417 -22.95 -2.33 -28.67
CA LEU A 417 -22.33 -3.25 -27.72
C LEU A 417 -23.42 -4.10 -27.07
N GLU A 418 -23.41 -5.42 -27.29
CA GLU A 418 -24.47 -6.30 -26.80
C GLU A 418 -24.12 -7.01 -25.49
N VAL A 419 -22.83 -7.32 -25.29
CA VAL A 419 -22.35 -8.17 -24.20
C VAL A 419 -21.05 -7.63 -23.61
N ILE A 420 -21.00 -7.58 -22.28
CA ILE A 420 -19.73 -7.51 -21.54
C ILE A 420 -19.27 -8.95 -21.28
N SER A 421 -18.18 -9.34 -21.95
CA SER A 421 -17.63 -10.69 -21.88
C SER A 421 -17.04 -11.03 -20.52
N LYS A 422 -16.98 -12.33 -20.21
CA LYS A 422 -16.45 -12.85 -18.94
C LYS A 422 -14.95 -12.56 -18.77
N GLY A 423 -14.49 -12.63 -17.53
CA GLY A 423 -13.07 -12.53 -17.18
C GLY A 423 -12.48 -11.13 -17.32
N ILE A 424 -13.32 -10.10 -17.46
CA ILE A 424 -12.91 -8.69 -17.52
C ILE A 424 -12.95 -8.11 -16.11
N SER A 425 -11.84 -7.51 -15.69
CA SER A 425 -11.76 -6.71 -14.47
C SER A 425 -11.55 -5.25 -14.85
N PHE A 426 -12.62 -4.46 -14.78
CA PHE A 426 -12.63 -3.07 -15.22
C PHE A 426 -11.85 -2.16 -14.26
N PRO A 427 -11.30 -1.04 -14.78
CA PRO A 427 -10.51 -0.12 -13.98
C PRO A 427 -11.41 0.75 -13.08
N GLN A 428 -10.79 1.67 -12.33
CA GLN A 428 -11.45 2.50 -11.32
C GLN A 428 -12.72 3.20 -11.83
N MET A 429 -12.67 3.83 -13.01
CA MET A 429 -13.81 4.50 -13.60
C MET A 429 -14.19 3.86 -14.93
N THR A 430 -15.44 3.40 -15.00
CA THR A 430 -15.98 2.69 -16.16
C THR A 430 -17.34 3.25 -16.55
N ILE A 431 -17.54 3.59 -17.82
CA ILE A 431 -18.77 4.24 -18.30
C ILE A 431 -19.33 3.46 -19.49
N PHE A 432 -20.52 2.89 -19.32
CA PHE A 432 -21.35 2.25 -20.34
C PHE A 432 -22.61 3.05 -20.66
N LYS A 433 -22.71 4.29 -20.17
CA LYS A 433 -23.89 5.14 -20.36
C LYS A 433 -24.36 5.14 -21.82
N GLY A 434 -25.64 4.92 -22.06
CA GLY A 434 -26.22 4.91 -23.41
C GLY A 434 -25.80 3.71 -24.29
N CYS A 435 -25.22 2.64 -23.73
CA CYS A 435 -25.08 1.36 -24.44
C CYS A 435 -26.45 0.67 -24.61
N THR A 436 -27.30 1.23 -25.47
CA THR A 436 -28.71 0.84 -25.56
C THR A 436 -28.95 -0.60 -25.98
N SER A 437 -27.98 -1.26 -26.63
CA SER A 437 -28.07 -2.68 -27.02
C SER A 437 -27.44 -3.64 -26.01
N LEU A 438 -26.84 -3.15 -24.91
CA LEU A 438 -26.20 -3.99 -23.92
C LEU A 438 -27.25 -4.83 -23.19
N LYS A 439 -27.26 -6.14 -23.44
CA LYS A 439 -28.26 -7.08 -22.90
C LYS A 439 -27.75 -7.80 -21.67
N THR A 440 -26.46 -8.11 -21.63
CA THR A 440 -25.89 -9.05 -20.67
C THR A 440 -24.51 -8.64 -20.22
N ILE A 441 -24.32 -8.71 -18.90
CA ILE A 441 -23.01 -8.72 -18.25
C ILE A 441 -22.73 -10.18 -17.91
N SER A 442 -21.57 -10.71 -18.28
CA SER A 442 -21.21 -12.10 -17.98
C SER A 442 -20.83 -12.29 -16.51
N GLU A 443 -20.97 -13.51 -15.98
CA GLU A 443 -20.44 -13.86 -14.67
C GLU A 443 -18.90 -13.73 -14.62
N GLY A 444 -18.37 -13.44 -13.43
CA GLY A 444 -16.92 -13.26 -13.23
C GLY A 444 -16.36 -11.92 -13.73
N VAL A 445 -17.22 -11.00 -14.16
CA VAL A 445 -16.85 -9.60 -14.40
C VAL A 445 -16.75 -8.88 -13.06
N SER A 446 -15.71 -8.05 -12.90
CA SER A 446 -15.54 -7.16 -11.75
C SER A 446 -15.39 -5.72 -12.18
N PHE A 447 -15.91 -4.80 -11.38
CA PHE A 447 -15.86 -3.37 -11.61
C PHE A 447 -15.00 -2.67 -10.57
N GLY A 448 -14.43 -1.52 -10.97
CA GLY A 448 -13.71 -0.62 -10.07
C GLY A 448 -14.66 0.22 -9.20
N MET A 449 -14.19 1.41 -8.82
CA MET A 449 -14.86 2.28 -7.85
C MET A 449 -16.14 2.92 -8.39
N HIS A 450 -16.20 3.25 -9.68
CA HIS A 450 -17.29 4.00 -10.27
C HIS A 450 -17.73 3.39 -11.59
N THR A 451 -18.99 2.94 -11.66
CA THR A 451 -19.54 2.31 -12.86
C THR A 451 -20.87 2.95 -13.28
N ASP A 452 -20.96 3.44 -14.50
CA ASP A 452 -22.18 4.08 -15.02
C ASP A 452 -22.81 3.29 -16.17
N PHE A 453 -23.97 2.69 -15.91
CA PHE A 453 -24.83 2.00 -16.87
C PHE A 453 -26.07 2.81 -17.25
N LYS A 454 -26.12 4.10 -16.95
CA LYS A 454 -27.27 4.95 -17.24
C LYS A 454 -27.75 4.79 -18.69
N ASP A 455 -29.06 4.69 -18.89
CA ASP A 455 -29.70 4.53 -20.20
C ASP A 455 -29.25 3.27 -20.98
N CYS A 456 -28.74 2.22 -20.31
CA CYS A 456 -28.57 0.88 -20.88
C CYS A 456 -29.92 0.16 -21.01
N THR A 457 -30.76 0.65 -21.93
CA THR A 457 -32.19 0.29 -22.00
C THR A 457 -32.48 -1.18 -22.30
N SER A 458 -31.51 -1.96 -22.79
CA SER A 458 -31.68 -3.40 -23.07
C SER A 458 -31.16 -4.31 -21.95
N LEU A 459 -30.53 -3.77 -20.90
CA LEU A 459 -29.93 -4.57 -19.83
C LEU A 459 -31.03 -5.19 -18.98
N LYS A 460 -31.10 -6.53 -18.93
CA LYS A 460 -32.22 -7.24 -18.29
C LYS A 460 -31.96 -7.70 -16.86
N THR A 461 -30.72 -8.10 -16.58
CA THR A 461 -30.33 -8.73 -15.32
C THR A 461 -28.89 -8.39 -14.97
N LEU A 462 -28.58 -8.38 -13.67
CA LEU A 462 -27.21 -8.33 -13.18
C LEU A 462 -26.71 -9.75 -12.84
N PRO A 463 -25.41 -10.06 -12.99
CA PRO A 463 -24.89 -11.36 -12.60
C PRO A 463 -25.08 -11.63 -11.10
N LYS A 464 -25.32 -12.89 -10.72
CA LYS A 464 -25.41 -13.29 -9.31
C LYS A 464 -24.10 -12.96 -8.59
N GLY A 465 -24.20 -12.37 -7.39
CA GLY A 465 -23.03 -12.11 -6.55
C GLY A 465 -22.08 -11.01 -7.04
N ILE A 466 -22.44 -10.24 -8.09
CA ILE A 466 -21.58 -9.15 -8.56
C ILE A 466 -21.53 -8.03 -7.52
N SER A 467 -20.34 -7.42 -7.35
CA SER A 467 -20.17 -6.28 -6.45
C SER A 467 -19.86 -5.02 -7.25
N PHE A 468 -20.53 -3.94 -6.88
CA PHE A 468 -20.26 -2.58 -7.31
C PHE A 468 -19.88 -1.74 -6.08
N GLU A 469 -19.01 -0.76 -6.25
CA GLU A 469 -18.81 0.28 -5.23
C GLU A 469 -19.86 1.37 -5.46
N TRP A 470 -19.62 2.32 -6.36
CA TRP A 470 -20.62 3.27 -6.87
C TRP A 470 -21.21 2.79 -8.19
N ALA A 471 -22.54 2.79 -8.33
CA ALA A 471 -23.20 2.38 -9.56
C ALA A 471 -24.42 3.22 -9.94
N ASN A 472 -24.56 3.49 -11.24
CA ASN A 472 -25.72 4.16 -11.81
C ASN A 472 -26.39 3.30 -12.88
N PHE A 473 -27.64 2.92 -12.65
CA PHE A 473 -28.52 2.18 -13.56
C PHE A 473 -29.77 3.00 -13.93
N ASP A 474 -29.76 4.33 -13.70
CA ASP A 474 -30.86 5.20 -14.09
C ASP A 474 -31.25 4.95 -15.56
N GLY A 475 -32.55 4.81 -15.86
CA GLY A 475 -33.04 4.59 -17.21
C GLY A 475 -32.76 3.20 -17.79
N CYS A 476 -32.27 2.23 -17.01
CA CYS A 476 -32.20 0.80 -17.42
C CYS A 476 -33.61 0.19 -17.45
N SER A 477 -34.43 0.64 -18.40
CA SER A 477 -35.87 0.39 -18.45
C SER A 477 -36.26 -1.07 -18.67
N SER A 478 -35.34 -1.92 -19.15
CA SER A 478 -35.54 -3.37 -19.27
C SER A 478 -35.01 -4.19 -18.10
N LEU A 479 -34.38 -3.57 -17.09
CA LEU A 479 -33.85 -4.30 -15.94
C LEU A 479 -35.01 -4.86 -15.13
N GLU A 480 -35.14 -6.19 -15.07
CA GLU A 480 -36.29 -6.85 -14.44
C GLU A 480 -36.02 -7.22 -12.98
N ILE A 481 -34.78 -7.57 -12.64
CA ILE A 481 -34.39 -8.13 -11.34
C ILE A 481 -33.00 -7.63 -10.92
N ILE A 482 -32.85 -7.23 -9.66
CA ILE A 482 -31.54 -7.17 -9.00
C ILE A 482 -31.30 -8.55 -8.37
N SER A 483 -30.36 -9.31 -8.94
CA SER A 483 -30.13 -10.72 -8.63
C SER A 483 -29.55 -10.96 -7.23
N GLU A 484 -29.63 -12.21 -6.78
CA GLU A 484 -29.18 -12.63 -5.44
C GLU A 484 -27.70 -12.29 -5.20
N GLY A 485 -27.38 -11.86 -3.98
CA GLY A 485 -26.01 -11.61 -3.54
C GLY A 485 -25.31 -10.39 -4.17
N VAL A 486 -26.03 -9.58 -4.97
CA VAL A 486 -25.46 -8.35 -5.53
C VAL A 486 -25.20 -7.33 -4.42
N SER A 487 -24.01 -6.72 -4.40
CA SER A 487 -23.63 -5.76 -3.36
C SER A 487 -23.26 -4.39 -3.93
N PHE A 488 -23.67 -3.34 -3.22
CA PHE A 488 -23.34 -1.94 -3.48
C PHE A 488 -22.60 -1.37 -2.27
N GLY A 489 -21.34 -1.02 -2.44
CA GLY A 489 -20.48 -0.48 -1.38
C GLY A 489 -20.71 1.01 -1.09
N ASP A 490 -21.16 1.75 -2.10
CA ASP A 490 -21.48 3.17 -2.08
C ASP A 490 -22.83 3.42 -2.79
N ASN A 491 -23.06 4.61 -3.35
CA ASN A 491 -24.33 5.02 -3.92
C ASN A 491 -24.79 4.13 -5.09
N ALA A 492 -26.09 3.87 -5.12
CA ALA A 492 -26.72 3.02 -6.13
C ALA A 492 -28.00 3.69 -6.66
N PHE A 493 -28.01 3.99 -7.96
CA PHE A 493 -29.13 4.69 -8.61
C PHE A 493 -29.85 3.78 -9.60
N PHE A 494 -31.17 3.72 -9.51
CA PHE A 494 -32.08 2.92 -10.34
C PHE A 494 -33.30 3.73 -10.79
N ALA A 495 -33.19 5.06 -10.88
CA ALA A 495 -34.32 5.89 -11.27
C ALA A 495 -34.85 5.47 -12.65
N ASP A 496 -36.17 5.44 -12.82
CA ASP A 496 -36.85 5.06 -14.06
C ASP A 496 -36.46 3.66 -14.59
N CYS A 497 -36.04 2.73 -13.71
CA CYS A 497 -35.96 1.29 -14.03
C CYS A 497 -37.37 0.69 -14.09
N THR A 498 -38.13 1.06 -15.11
CA THR A 498 -39.58 0.85 -15.17
C THR A 498 -40.01 -0.62 -15.22
N SER A 499 -39.13 -1.56 -15.59
CA SER A 499 -39.43 -3.00 -15.60
C SER A 499 -38.94 -3.74 -14.35
N LEU A 500 -38.27 -3.06 -13.41
CA LEU A 500 -37.70 -3.70 -12.23
C LEU A 500 -38.84 -4.19 -11.33
N LYS A 501 -38.96 -5.50 -11.14
CA LYS A 501 -40.04 -6.14 -10.38
C LYS A 501 -39.65 -6.51 -8.96
N THR A 502 -38.40 -6.92 -8.76
CA THR A 502 -37.97 -7.52 -7.51
C THR A 502 -36.51 -7.21 -7.20
N ILE A 503 -36.23 -6.98 -5.92
CA ILE A 503 -34.88 -7.02 -5.35
C ILE A 503 -34.73 -8.35 -4.59
N SER A 504 -33.77 -9.17 -5.02
CA SER A 504 -33.60 -10.56 -4.53
C SER A 504 -32.99 -10.63 -3.12
N GLU A 505 -33.05 -11.81 -2.51
CA GLU A 505 -32.40 -12.08 -1.22
C GLU A 505 -30.87 -11.89 -1.30
N GLY A 506 -30.27 -11.47 -0.20
CA GLY A 506 -28.82 -11.28 -0.09
C GLY A 506 -28.28 -10.05 -0.84
N VAL A 507 -29.15 -9.23 -1.44
CA VAL A 507 -28.74 -7.92 -1.97
C VAL A 507 -28.42 -6.98 -0.82
N SER A 508 -27.27 -6.32 -0.87
CA SER A 508 -26.82 -5.40 0.19
C SER A 508 -26.52 -4.01 -0.35
N PHE A 509 -27.08 -2.98 0.30
CA PHE A 509 -26.76 -1.58 0.01
C PHE A 509 -26.06 -0.96 1.22
N SER A 510 -24.78 -0.59 1.07
CA SER A 510 -23.98 -0.01 2.14
C SER A 510 -23.78 1.51 2.00
N GLY A 511 -24.09 2.06 0.83
CA GLY A 511 -23.85 3.46 0.50
C GLY A 511 -24.80 4.47 1.13
N GLU A 512 -24.48 5.74 0.91
CA GLU A 512 -25.22 6.88 1.48
C GLU A 512 -26.53 7.15 0.77
N TRP A 513 -26.60 6.95 -0.56
CA TRP A 513 -27.77 7.26 -1.38
C TRP A 513 -28.19 6.06 -2.23
N ILE A 514 -29.41 5.59 -2.00
CA ILE A 514 -30.03 4.50 -2.75
C ILE A 514 -31.32 5.00 -3.39
N ARG A 515 -31.43 4.94 -4.72
CA ARG A 515 -32.56 5.55 -5.44
C ARG A 515 -33.31 4.56 -6.31
N PHE A 516 -34.60 4.37 -6.05
CA PHE A 516 -35.57 3.62 -6.86
C PHE A 516 -36.70 4.53 -7.37
N TYR A 517 -36.38 5.80 -7.64
CA TYR A 517 -37.36 6.79 -8.12
C TYR A 517 -38.07 6.31 -9.39
N LYS A 518 -39.40 6.21 -9.36
CA LYS A 518 -40.24 5.75 -10.48
C LYS A 518 -39.88 4.36 -11.02
N CYS A 519 -39.44 3.45 -10.16
CA CYS A 519 -39.47 2.02 -10.45
C CYS A 519 -40.92 1.50 -10.38
N ILE A 520 -41.74 1.90 -11.36
CA ILE A 520 -43.21 1.73 -11.32
C ILE A 520 -43.66 0.27 -11.25
N SER A 521 -42.84 -0.68 -11.70
CA SER A 521 -43.11 -2.11 -11.65
C SER A 521 -42.51 -2.83 -10.44
N LEU A 522 -41.86 -2.13 -9.52
CA LEU A 522 -41.26 -2.75 -8.35
C LEU A 522 -42.37 -3.22 -7.42
N GLU A 523 -42.54 -4.53 -7.30
CA GLU A 523 -43.65 -5.15 -6.57
C GLU A 523 -43.27 -5.55 -5.14
N THR A 524 -42.07 -6.10 -4.97
CA THR A 524 -41.62 -6.73 -3.72
C THR A 524 -40.13 -6.55 -3.46
N LEU A 525 -39.79 -6.55 -2.17
CA LEU A 525 -38.43 -6.61 -1.64
C LEU A 525 -38.27 -7.93 -0.89
N SER A 526 -37.19 -8.67 -1.14
CA SER A 526 -36.89 -9.92 -0.44
C SER A 526 -36.51 -9.71 1.02
N LYS A 527 -36.63 -10.75 1.85
CA LYS A 527 -36.22 -10.71 3.26
C LYS A 527 -34.73 -10.40 3.42
N GLY A 528 -34.38 -9.81 4.56
CA GLY A 528 -33.00 -9.52 4.94
C GLY A 528 -32.35 -8.35 4.19
N ILE A 529 -33.12 -7.59 3.41
CA ILE A 529 -32.61 -6.39 2.72
C ILE A 529 -32.39 -5.26 3.74
N SER A 530 -31.19 -4.69 3.68
CA SER A 530 -30.79 -3.52 4.47
C SER A 530 -30.31 -2.40 3.55
N PHE A 531 -30.74 -1.17 3.88
CA PHE A 531 -30.26 0.06 3.28
C PHE A 531 -29.36 0.80 4.27
N GLY A 532 -28.08 0.98 3.91
CA GLY A 532 -27.07 1.61 4.77
C GLY A 532 -27.24 3.13 4.93
N GLY A 533 -27.91 3.79 3.99
CA GLY A 533 -28.14 5.23 3.98
C GLY A 533 -29.57 5.61 3.59
N ASP A 534 -29.70 6.76 2.94
CA ASP A 534 -30.96 7.34 2.50
C ASP A 534 -31.53 6.56 1.31
N VAL A 535 -32.82 6.26 1.36
CA VAL A 535 -33.51 5.50 0.32
C VAL A 535 -34.74 6.23 -0.23
N ASP A 536 -34.82 6.31 -1.55
CA ASP A 536 -35.91 6.97 -2.28
C ASP A 536 -36.69 5.98 -3.15
N PHE A 537 -37.88 5.58 -2.70
CA PHE A 537 -38.86 4.78 -3.44
C PHE A 537 -39.95 5.64 -4.09
N THR A 538 -39.77 6.96 -4.20
CA THR A 538 -40.81 7.86 -4.73
C THR A 538 -41.35 7.37 -6.08
N GLY A 539 -42.66 7.19 -6.18
CA GLY A 539 -43.33 6.74 -7.40
C GLY A 539 -43.21 5.24 -7.70
N CYS A 540 -42.77 4.39 -6.76
CA CYS A 540 -42.88 2.93 -6.88
C CYS A 540 -44.34 2.48 -6.69
N THR A 541 -45.18 2.76 -7.68
CA THR A 541 -46.64 2.64 -7.57
C THR A 541 -47.14 1.22 -7.34
N LEU A 542 -46.37 0.19 -7.72
CA LEU A 542 -46.74 -1.22 -7.54
C LEU A 542 -46.09 -1.88 -6.33
N LEU A 543 -45.36 -1.15 -5.49
CA LEU A 543 -44.75 -1.72 -4.29
C LEU A 543 -45.85 -2.10 -3.29
N THR A 544 -46.12 -3.40 -3.18
CA THR A 544 -47.31 -3.91 -2.46
C THR A 544 -47.04 -4.31 -1.02
N SER A 545 -45.81 -4.70 -0.69
CA SER A 545 -45.46 -5.17 0.64
C SER A 545 -43.98 -4.97 0.94
N LEU A 546 -43.67 -4.78 2.22
CA LEU A 546 -42.31 -4.67 2.74
C LEU A 546 -41.99 -5.88 3.65
N PRO A 547 -40.75 -6.40 3.62
CA PRO A 547 -40.34 -7.49 4.50
C PRO A 547 -40.23 -6.99 5.95
N GLU A 548 -40.61 -7.85 6.91
CA GLU A 548 -40.69 -7.48 8.33
C GLU A 548 -39.31 -7.17 8.96
N ASP A 549 -38.23 -7.65 8.34
CA ASP A 549 -36.85 -7.47 8.76
C ASP A 549 -36.09 -6.39 7.97
N ILE A 550 -36.80 -5.56 7.20
CA ILE A 550 -36.20 -4.42 6.50
C ILE A 550 -35.52 -3.44 7.48
N SER A 551 -34.36 -2.92 7.10
CA SER A 551 -33.62 -1.93 7.89
C SER A 551 -33.15 -0.74 7.08
N PHE A 552 -33.12 0.42 7.73
CA PHE A 552 -32.75 1.71 7.14
C PHE A 552 -31.67 2.38 7.98
N GLY A 553 -30.65 2.91 7.31
CA GLY A 553 -29.56 3.67 7.93
C GLY A 553 -29.73 5.19 7.84
N GLY A 554 -30.67 5.67 7.03
CA GLY A 554 -30.92 7.11 6.81
C GLY A 554 -32.40 7.46 6.64
N ASP A 555 -32.67 8.42 5.76
CA ASP A 555 -34.00 8.85 5.33
C ASP A 555 -34.70 7.75 4.51
N ALA A 556 -36.02 7.68 4.59
CA ALA A 556 -36.83 6.73 3.83
C ALA A 556 -38.04 7.44 3.21
N ASN A 557 -38.07 7.53 1.88
CA ASN A 557 -39.13 8.20 1.15
C ASN A 557 -39.94 7.22 0.31
N PHE A 558 -41.24 7.12 0.61
CA PHE A 558 -42.22 6.27 -0.07
C PHE A 558 -43.31 7.09 -0.78
N THR A 559 -43.08 8.39 -1.03
CA THR A 559 -44.06 9.27 -1.68
C THR A 559 -44.62 8.66 -2.96
N GLY A 560 -45.93 8.46 -3.03
CA GLY A 560 -46.57 7.88 -4.22
C GLY A 560 -46.41 6.37 -4.39
N CYS A 561 -45.96 5.65 -3.35
CA CYS A 561 -46.08 4.19 -3.27
C CYS A 561 -47.52 3.78 -2.96
N THR A 562 -48.42 4.00 -3.92
CA THR A 562 -49.88 3.91 -3.74
C THR A 562 -50.41 2.51 -3.43
N SER A 563 -49.61 1.47 -3.62
CA SER A 563 -50.00 0.07 -3.37
C SER A 563 -49.55 -0.47 -2.01
N LEU A 564 -48.80 0.31 -1.21
CA LEU A 564 -48.44 -0.10 0.15
C LEU A 564 -49.70 -0.27 1.01
N THR A 565 -49.78 -1.37 1.75
CA THR A 565 -50.94 -1.65 2.59
C THR A 565 -50.92 -0.82 3.88
N GLU A 566 -52.07 -0.72 4.55
CA GLU A 566 -52.12 -0.13 5.89
C GLU A 566 -51.19 -0.83 6.88
N LYS A 567 -50.95 -2.15 6.72
CA LYS A 567 -49.99 -2.92 7.53
C LYS A 567 -48.57 -2.38 7.33
N ASP A 568 -48.15 -2.15 6.09
CA ASP A 568 -46.81 -1.66 5.77
C ASP A 568 -46.60 -0.24 6.28
N ILE A 569 -47.60 0.64 6.10
CA ILE A 569 -47.56 2.01 6.61
C ILE A 569 -47.47 2.02 8.16
N ALA A 570 -48.23 1.16 8.83
CA ALA A 570 -48.16 1.02 10.28
C ALA A 570 -46.79 0.50 10.74
N MET A 571 -46.21 -0.47 10.02
CA MET A 571 -44.86 -0.98 10.28
C MET A 571 -43.80 0.12 10.16
N LEU A 572 -43.81 0.91 9.08
CA LEU A 572 -42.87 2.02 8.87
C LEU A 572 -42.97 3.07 9.99
N LYS A 573 -44.19 3.45 10.39
CA LYS A 573 -44.41 4.39 11.50
C LYS A 573 -43.92 3.83 12.84
N ASP A 574 -44.15 2.55 13.13
CA ASP A 574 -43.64 1.88 14.32
C ASP A 574 -42.10 1.86 14.32
N MET A 575 -41.47 1.50 13.20
CA MET A 575 -40.02 1.55 13.03
C MET A 575 -39.46 2.95 13.29
N LYS A 576 -40.10 3.99 12.74
CA LYS A 576 -39.70 5.39 12.99
C LYS A 576 -39.83 5.77 14.47
N SER A 577 -40.91 5.37 15.14
CA SER A 577 -41.13 5.65 16.57
C SER A 577 -40.10 4.98 17.48
N LYS A 578 -39.57 3.83 17.04
CA LYS A 578 -38.53 3.05 17.73
C LYS A 578 -37.11 3.47 17.35
N GLY A 579 -36.93 4.51 16.53
CA GLY A 579 -35.62 4.97 16.07
C GLY A 579 -34.91 4.02 15.09
N LYS A 580 -35.64 3.05 14.50
CA LYS A 580 -35.09 2.15 13.46
C LYS A 580 -35.04 2.77 12.07
N ILE A 581 -35.68 3.94 11.90
CA ILE A 581 -35.48 4.85 10.77
C ILE A 581 -34.89 6.12 11.39
N PRO A 582 -33.56 6.30 11.35
CA PRO A 582 -32.90 7.41 12.01
C PRO A 582 -33.26 8.75 11.35
N GLY A 583 -33.37 8.76 10.01
CA GLY A 583 -33.68 9.92 9.18
C GLY A 583 -35.17 10.23 8.99
N GLU A 584 -35.53 11.14 8.09
CA GLU A 584 -36.91 11.48 7.76
C GLU A 584 -37.68 10.27 7.19
N LEU A 585 -38.96 10.14 7.55
CA LEU A 585 -39.87 9.17 6.95
C LEU A 585 -40.98 9.93 6.24
N VAL A 586 -41.04 9.79 4.91
CA VAL A 586 -42.08 10.36 4.06
C VAL A 586 -42.87 9.21 3.42
N ILE A 587 -44.20 9.24 3.48
CA ILE A 587 -45.08 8.19 2.93
C ILE A 587 -46.16 8.85 2.07
#